data_AF-A0A2D5WZI2-F1
#
_entry.id   AF-A0A2D5WZI2-F1
#
_cell.length_a   1.000
_cell.length_b   1.000
_cell.length_c   1.000
_cell.angle_alpha   90.00
_cell.angle_beta   90.00
_cell.angle_gamma   90.00
#
_symmetry.space_group_name_H-M   'P 1'
#
loop_
_entity.id
_entity.type
_entity.pdbx_description
1 polymer ?
#
loop_
_entity_poly.entity_id
_entity_poly.type
_entity_poly.pdbx_seq_one_letter_code
_entity_poly.pdbx_strand_id
1 'polypeptide(L)'
;MVSSALQPLVTGLFANSPFHDGKLNGFQSYRSFVWSKTDNDRTGILKSMTGENFSFEEYVDYALKVPVYSIIRDGNYINCLEYTFEDLINNKFDQIDSDDLSIDDWADHLSTIFTEVRLKTYIEMRGADAGGYRSLCALPAFWSGILYCSDCLEEALSIVTNWSYEDIISFRSSVCEIGLNAKLKDISGWELAQQFLKISTKGLESRSNLNTVGENEAIHIDYLYEIVHKRESSATRLKNLYEGKWNKNLKEIYSSESF
;
A
#
# COMPACT_ATOMS: atom_id res chain seq x y z
N MET A 1 -3.30 11.03 6.73
CA MET A 1 -4.30 10.19 7.44
C MET A 1 -5.05 9.23 6.53
N VAL A 2 -5.98 9.67 5.67
CA VAL A 2 -6.86 8.78 4.85
C VAL A 2 -6.08 7.66 4.15
N SER A 3 -5.06 8.02 3.38
CA SER A 3 -4.24 7.05 2.65
C SER A 3 -3.63 6.00 3.58
N SER A 4 -2.97 6.43 4.66
CA SER A 4 -2.27 5.54 5.59
C SER A 4 -3.22 4.62 6.35
N ALA A 5 -4.38 5.15 6.77
CA ALA A 5 -5.40 4.38 7.49
C ALA A 5 -6.09 3.33 6.59
N LEU A 6 -6.21 3.59 5.29
CA LEU A 6 -6.87 2.69 4.34
C LEU A 6 -5.94 1.66 3.68
N GLN A 7 -4.60 1.78 3.82
CA GLN A 7 -3.69 0.80 3.21
C GLN A 7 -3.94 -0.65 3.63
N PRO A 8 -4.28 -0.96 4.89
CA PRO A 8 -4.71 -2.31 5.26
C PRO A 8 -5.94 -2.78 4.49
N LEU A 9 -6.94 -1.93 4.29
CA LEU A 9 -8.13 -2.28 3.51
C LEU A 9 -7.77 -2.59 2.05
N VAL A 10 -6.88 -1.78 1.46
CA VAL A 10 -6.34 -2.01 0.11
C VAL A 10 -5.54 -3.29 0.03
N THR A 11 -4.73 -3.62 1.04
CA THR A 11 -4.03 -4.91 1.11
C THR A 11 -5.03 -6.07 1.01
N GLY A 12 -6.17 -5.99 1.71
CA GLY A 12 -7.19 -7.04 1.70
C GLY A 12 -7.96 -7.14 0.38
N LEU A 13 -8.35 -6.00 -0.20
CA LEU A 13 -9.02 -5.92 -1.50
C LEU A 13 -8.16 -6.53 -2.62
N PHE A 14 -6.86 -6.28 -2.56
CA PHE A 14 -5.91 -6.65 -3.61
C PHE A 14 -5.08 -7.90 -3.27
N ALA A 15 -5.37 -8.61 -2.18
CA ALA A 15 -4.59 -9.77 -1.75
C ALA A 15 -4.51 -10.85 -2.85
N ASN A 16 -3.28 -11.22 -3.24
CA ASN A 16 -3.04 -12.09 -4.39
C ASN A 16 -1.77 -12.96 -4.26
N SER A 17 -1.32 -13.28 -3.04
CA SER A 17 -0.08 -14.03 -2.83
C SER A 17 -0.21 -15.20 -1.84
N PRO A 18 -1.11 -16.18 -2.08
CA PRO A 18 -1.34 -17.30 -1.14
C PRO A 18 -0.33 -18.44 -1.25
N PHE A 19 0.63 -18.39 -2.18
CA PHE A 19 1.61 -19.46 -2.41
C PHE A 19 3.06 -19.02 -2.14
N HIS A 20 3.88 -19.94 -1.63
CA HIS A 20 5.34 -19.84 -1.51
C HIS A 20 5.94 -21.24 -1.71
N ASP A 21 7.05 -21.36 -2.45
CA ASP A 21 7.70 -22.64 -2.77
C ASP A 21 6.73 -23.76 -3.25
N GLY A 22 5.78 -23.37 -4.11
CA GLY A 22 4.82 -24.31 -4.71
C GLY A 22 3.68 -24.75 -3.79
N LYS A 23 3.56 -24.19 -2.59
CA LYS A 23 2.57 -24.60 -1.58
C LYS A 23 1.84 -23.39 -0.99
N LEU A 24 0.69 -23.64 -0.35
CA LEU A 24 0.00 -22.61 0.43
C LEU A 24 0.89 -22.13 1.58
N ASN A 25 0.98 -20.81 1.77
CA ASN A 25 1.82 -20.19 2.79
C ASN A 25 1.06 -19.76 4.05
N GLY A 26 -0.27 -19.87 4.06
CA GLY A 26 -1.12 -19.51 5.20
C GLY A 26 -1.60 -18.05 5.22
N PHE A 27 -1.18 -17.23 4.25
CA PHE A 27 -1.56 -15.82 4.14
C PHE A 27 -2.44 -15.57 2.91
N GLN A 28 -3.23 -14.50 2.94
CA GLN A 28 -3.86 -13.97 1.72
C GLN A 28 -2.93 -13.01 0.97
N SER A 29 -2.20 -12.16 1.70
CA SER A 29 -1.11 -11.35 1.14
C SER A 29 0.19 -11.69 1.87
N TYR A 30 0.92 -12.67 1.34
CA TYR A 30 2.26 -12.99 1.80
C TYR A 30 3.24 -11.85 1.50
N ARG A 31 3.02 -11.10 0.42
CA ARG A 31 3.79 -9.89 0.11
C ARG A 31 3.73 -8.87 1.25
N SER A 32 2.54 -8.58 1.78
CA SER A 32 2.38 -7.64 2.90
C SER A 32 2.99 -8.18 4.19
N PHE A 33 2.88 -9.49 4.43
CA PHE A 33 3.59 -10.15 5.53
C PHE A 33 5.12 -9.97 5.42
N VAL A 34 5.72 -10.23 4.25
CA VAL A 34 7.16 -10.04 4.03
C VAL A 34 7.58 -8.61 4.33
N TRP A 35 6.83 -7.60 3.86
CA TRP A 35 7.11 -6.19 4.17
C TRP A 35 7.08 -5.87 5.66
N SER A 36 6.27 -6.58 6.47
CA SER A 36 6.28 -6.44 7.93
C SER A 36 7.52 -7.02 8.62
N LYS A 37 8.37 -7.74 7.87
CA LYS A 37 9.58 -8.41 8.34
C LYS A 37 10.86 -7.92 7.63
N THR A 38 10.76 -6.98 6.69
CA THR A 38 11.89 -6.52 5.89
C THR A 38 12.86 -5.66 6.71
N ASP A 39 12.40 -4.51 7.21
CA ASP A 39 13.22 -3.55 7.95
C ASP A 39 12.30 -2.57 8.70
N ASN A 40 12.37 -2.56 10.03
CA ASN A 40 11.46 -1.78 10.87
C ASN A 40 11.70 -0.26 10.78
N ASP A 41 12.90 0.18 10.36
CA ASP A 41 13.23 1.61 10.32
C ASP A 41 12.54 2.30 9.13
N ARG A 42 12.28 1.55 8.06
CA ARG A 42 11.82 2.09 6.76
C ARG A 42 10.49 1.53 6.27
N THR A 43 9.83 0.65 7.01
CA THR A 43 8.57 0.00 6.59
C THR A 43 7.42 0.25 7.56
N GLY A 44 6.21 -0.13 7.14
CA GLY A 44 5.01 -0.04 7.98
C GLY A 44 4.23 1.25 7.82
N ILE A 45 3.40 1.54 8.81
CA ILE A 45 2.55 2.75 8.87
C ILE A 45 3.11 3.62 9.97
N LEU A 46 3.50 4.86 9.64
CA LEU A 46 3.98 5.80 10.63
C LEU A 46 2.81 6.26 11.51
N LYS A 47 2.99 6.23 12.82
CA LYS A 47 1.96 6.69 13.78
C LYS A 47 1.58 8.14 13.53
N SER A 48 2.55 9.01 13.21
CA SER A 48 2.32 10.40 12.85
C SER A 48 1.37 10.56 11.67
N MET A 49 1.49 9.73 10.63
CA MET A 49 0.61 9.76 9.45
C MET A 49 -0.84 9.34 9.72
N THR A 50 -1.13 8.77 10.90
CA THR A 50 -2.48 8.43 11.37
C THR A 50 -3.06 9.45 12.35
N GLY A 51 -2.30 10.50 12.70
CA GLY A 51 -2.74 11.59 13.57
C GLY A 51 -3.17 12.84 12.79
N GLU A 52 -3.85 13.76 13.48
CA GLU A 52 -4.38 15.01 12.90
C GLU A 52 -3.28 16.04 12.56
N ASN A 53 -2.12 15.94 13.21
CA ASN A 53 -1.07 16.96 13.14
C ASN A 53 0.09 16.63 12.20
N PHE A 54 -0.06 15.63 11.32
CA PHE A 54 0.99 15.24 10.39
C PHE A 54 1.42 16.39 9.48
N SER A 55 2.72 16.66 9.42
CA SER A 55 3.31 17.73 8.61
C SER A 55 4.48 17.24 7.76
N PHE A 56 4.91 18.07 6.80
CA PHE A 56 6.15 17.80 6.07
C PHE A 56 7.38 17.75 6.99
N GLU A 57 7.42 18.59 8.02
CA GLU A 57 8.50 18.60 9.01
C GLU A 57 8.57 17.28 9.78
N GLU A 58 7.43 16.75 10.24
CA GLU A 58 7.39 15.44 10.90
C GLU A 58 7.86 14.29 9.98
N TYR A 59 7.58 14.39 8.68
CA TYR A 59 8.08 13.39 7.72
C TYR A 59 9.58 13.51 7.48
N VAL A 60 10.10 14.74 7.38
CA VAL A 60 11.52 15.02 7.24
C VAL A 60 12.27 14.53 8.47
N ASP A 61 11.79 14.82 9.68
CA ASP A 61 12.37 14.33 10.95
C ASP A 61 12.43 12.80 11.02
N TYR A 62 11.41 12.12 10.51
CA TYR A 62 11.42 10.67 10.39
C TYR A 62 12.47 10.22 9.37
N ALA A 63 12.43 10.75 8.15
CA ALA A 63 13.31 10.34 7.05
C ALA A 63 14.78 10.62 7.36
N LEU A 64 15.11 11.72 8.04
CA LEU A 64 16.45 12.05 8.49
C LEU A 64 17.08 10.98 9.39
N LYS A 65 16.25 10.27 10.16
CA LYS A 65 16.66 9.22 11.11
C LYS A 65 16.67 7.82 10.52
N VAL A 66 16.16 7.63 9.30
CA VAL A 66 16.25 6.33 8.61
C VAL A 66 17.70 6.10 8.16
N PRO A 67 18.29 4.92 8.38
CA PRO A 67 19.63 4.60 7.87
C PRO A 67 19.71 4.75 6.34
N VAL A 68 20.80 5.33 5.84
CA VAL A 68 21.03 5.55 4.41
C VAL A 68 21.61 4.27 3.81
N TYR A 69 21.09 3.80 2.67
CA TYR A 69 21.72 2.66 1.99
C TYR A 69 23.07 3.03 1.42
N SER A 70 23.09 4.09 0.62
CA SER A 70 24.30 4.54 -0.06
C SER A 70 24.14 5.95 -0.56
N ILE A 71 25.26 6.64 -0.73
CA ILE A 71 25.36 7.84 -1.54
C ILE A 71 26.04 7.48 -2.87
N ILE A 72 25.55 8.04 -3.98
CA ILE A 72 26.08 7.75 -5.32
C ILE A 72 27.01 8.89 -5.75
N ARG A 73 28.27 8.57 -6.02
CA ARG A 73 29.29 9.53 -6.52
C ARG A 73 30.05 8.92 -7.68
N ASP A 74 30.10 9.64 -8.80
CA ASP A 74 30.79 9.20 -10.03
C ASP A 74 30.40 7.77 -10.46
N GLY A 75 29.13 7.40 -10.28
CA GLY A 75 28.59 6.07 -10.61
C GLY A 75 28.92 4.97 -9.59
N ASN A 76 29.60 5.29 -8.48
CA ASN A 76 29.93 4.35 -7.42
C ASN A 76 28.97 4.51 -6.23
N TYR A 77 28.60 3.38 -5.63
CA TYR A 77 27.80 3.32 -4.41
C TYR A 77 28.72 3.36 -3.20
N ILE A 78 28.69 4.48 -2.47
CA ILE A 78 29.38 4.63 -1.19
C ILE A 78 28.46 4.06 -0.11
N ASN A 79 28.91 3.03 0.60
CA ASN A 79 28.12 2.35 1.62
C ASN A 79 27.90 3.25 2.85
N CYS A 80 26.64 3.51 3.20
CA CYS A 80 26.26 4.38 4.32
C CYS A 80 25.38 3.66 5.36
N LEU A 81 25.31 2.33 5.35
CA LEU A 81 24.34 1.54 6.14
C LEU A 81 24.41 1.77 7.66
N GLU A 82 25.54 2.25 8.18
CA GLU A 82 25.73 2.55 9.60
C GLU A 82 25.35 3.99 9.99
N TYR A 83 24.91 4.81 9.02
CA TYR A 83 24.66 6.24 9.19
C TYR A 83 23.24 6.60 8.79
N THR A 84 22.62 7.49 9.55
CA THR A 84 21.38 8.17 9.16
C THR A 84 21.68 9.36 8.26
N PHE A 85 20.67 9.91 7.56
CA PHE A 85 20.89 11.11 6.74
C PHE A 85 21.26 12.33 7.63
N GLU A 86 20.70 12.38 8.85
CA GLU A 86 21.11 13.35 9.87
C GLU A 86 22.59 13.22 10.25
N ASP A 87 23.13 12.00 10.34
CA ASP A 87 24.55 11.80 10.62
C ASP A 87 25.43 12.33 9.47
N LEU A 88 25.00 12.16 8.22
CA LEU A 88 25.70 12.70 7.05
C LEU A 88 25.71 14.23 7.05
N ILE A 89 24.56 14.88 7.32
CA ILE A 89 24.46 16.35 7.44
C ILE A 89 25.36 16.88 8.55
N ASN A 90 25.55 16.11 9.63
CA ASN A 90 26.38 16.49 10.77
C ASN A 90 27.85 16.05 10.66
N ASN A 91 28.34 15.72 9.45
CA ASN A 91 29.74 15.34 9.20
C ASN A 91 30.23 14.15 10.04
N LYS A 92 29.38 13.15 10.31
CA LYS A 92 29.80 11.96 11.06
C LYS A 92 30.38 10.85 10.20
N PHE A 93 30.39 11.00 8.87
CA PHE A 93 30.90 10.01 7.93
C PHE A 93 32.06 10.55 7.10
N ASP A 94 33.29 10.15 7.42
CA ASP A 94 34.52 10.72 6.84
C ASP A 94 34.68 10.57 5.31
N GLN A 95 33.90 9.71 4.66
CA GLN A 95 33.98 9.53 3.20
C GLN A 95 33.18 10.58 2.42
N ILE A 96 32.29 11.33 3.08
CA ILE A 96 31.42 12.33 2.45
C ILE A 96 31.34 13.57 3.34
N ASP A 97 31.76 14.71 2.79
CA ASP A 97 31.55 16.00 3.44
C ASP A 97 30.06 16.41 3.34
N SER A 98 29.51 16.97 4.42
CA SER A 98 28.13 17.46 4.43
C SER A 98 27.88 18.53 3.36
N ASP A 99 28.91 19.33 3.03
CA ASP A 99 28.82 20.36 2.00
C ASP A 99 28.68 19.78 0.59
N ASP A 100 29.04 18.50 0.41
CA ASP A 100 28.90 17.75 -0.84
C ASP A 100 27.54 17.03 -0.95
N LEU A 101 26.68 17.08 0.07
CA LEU A 101 25.34 16.50 0.02
C LEU A 101 24.41 17.35 -0.85
N SER A 102 23.69 16.68 -1.75
CA SER A 102 22.80 17.31 -2.73
C SER A 102 21.33 16.96 -2.49
N ILE A 103 20.44 17.66 -3.19
CA ILE A 103 19.01 17.31 -3.20
C ILE A 103 18.76 15.95 -3.86
N ASP A 104 19.63 15.52 -4.77
CA ASP A 104 19.53 14.22 -5.44
C ASP A 104 19.84 13.10 -4.45
N ASP A 105 20.81 13.29 -3.54
CA ASP A 105 21.08 12.34 -2.45
C ASP A 105 19.89 12.18 -1.52
N TRP A 106 19.23 13.30 -1.20
CA TRP A 106 18.01 13.27 -0.41
C TRP A 106 16.88 12.54 -1.15
N ALA A 107 16.72 12.78 -2.45
CA ALA A 107 15.71 12.10 -3.27
C ALA A 107 15.98 10.60 -3.39
N ASP A 108 17.23 10.19 -3.51
CA ASP A 108 17.67 8.79 -3.50
C ASP A 108 17.40 8.15 -2.13
N HIS A 109 17.77 8.81 -1.04
CA HIS A 109 17.49 8.36 0.32
C HIS A 109 15.99 8.14 0.55
N LEU A 110 15.14 9.12 0.23
CA LEU A 110 13.68 8.97 0.30
C LEU A 110 13.16 7.79 -0.54
N SER A 111 13.83 7.47 -1.65
CA SER A 111 13.47 6.33 -2.51
C SER A 111 13.78 4.98 -1.88
N THR A 112 14.57 4.95 -0.80
CA THR A 112 14.85 3.75 0.01
C THR A 112 13.91 3.59 1.21
N ILE A 113 12.99 4.53 1.44
CA ILE A 113 11.93 4.37 2.44
C ILE A 113 10.79 3.57 1.82
N PHE A 114 10.22 2.60 2.53
CA PHE A 114 9.24 1.64 2.00
C PHE A 114 8.01 1.48 2.92
N THR A 115 7.55 2.58 3.50
CA THR A 115 6.28 2.65 4.25
C THR A 115 5.08 2.29 3.36
N GLU A 116 3.93 1.98 3.95
CA GLU A 116 2.69 1.67 3.22
C GLU A 116 2.19 2.87 2.38
N VAL A 117 2.47 4.08 2.86
CA VAL A 117 2.31 5.34 2.11
C VAL A 117 3.64 6.07 2.16
N ARG A 118 4.21 6.37 0.99
CA ARG A 118 5.47 7.11 0.89
C ARG A 118 5.23 8.52 0.39
N LEU A 119 5.91 9.48 1.01
CA LEU A 119 5.86 10.87 0.63
C LEU A 119 7.18 11.27 -0.04
N LYS A 120 7.07 11.79 -1.27
CA LYS A 120 8.11 12.51 -1.99
C LYS A 120 7.51 13.87 -2.37
N THR A 121 7.85 14.39 -3.55
CA THR A 121 7.08 15.46 -4.20
C THR A 121 5.67 15.02 -4.64
N TYR A 122 5.34 13.75 -4.42
CA TYR A 122 4.05 13.09 -4.64
C TYR A 122 3.83 12.02 -3.57
N ILE A 123 2.61 11.48 -3.49
CA ILE A 123 2.25 10.43 -2.54
C ILE A 123 2.12 9.10 -3.28
N GLU A 124 2.78 8.06 -2.78
CA GLU A 124 2.71 6.71 -3.33
C GLU A 124 1.87 5.78 -2.45
N MET A 125 0.98 5.01 -3.06
CA MET A 125 0.18 3.99 -2.38
C MET A 125 0.81 2.61 -2.61
N ARG A 126 1.21 1.91 -1.54
CA ARG A 126 2.13 0.76 -1.63
C ARG A 126 1.60 -0.55 -1.05
N GLY A 127 0.36 -0.57 -0.58
CA GLY A 127 -0.25 -1.71 0.12
C GLY A 127 -0.79 -2.85 -0.77
N ALA A 128 -1.03 -2.61 -2.07
CA ALA A 128 -1.64 -3.61 -2.95
C ALA A 128 -0.66 -4.68 -3.47
N ASP A 129 -1.11 -5.94 -3.56
CA ASP A 129 -0.43 -6.94 -4.39
C ASP A 129 -0.75 -6.68 -5.87
N ALA A 130 0.16 -7.07 -6.76
CA ALA A 130 -0.10 -7.07 -8.19
C ALA A 130 -1.14 -8.14 -8.55
N GLY A 131 -1.97 -7.86 -9.55
CA GLY A 131 -2.99 -8.77 -10.07
C GLY A 131 -3.14 -8.64 -11.59
N GLY A 132 -4.18 -9.28 -12.14
CA GLY A 132 -4.50 -9.17 -13.57
C GLY A 132 -4.96 -7.76 -13.97
N TYR A 133 -5.23 -7.56 -15.26
CA TYR A 133 -5.52 -6.24 -15.85
C TYR A 133 -6.62 -5.45 -15.12
N ARG A 134 -7.73 -6.10 -14.73
CA ARG A 134 -8.82 -5.45 -13.99
C ARG A 134 -8.37 -4.89 -12.66
N SER A 135 -7.52 -5.64 -11.95
CA SER A 135 -6.93 -5.23 -10.68
C SER A 135 -5.99 -4.03 -10.86
N LEU A 136 -5.17 -4.05 -11.91
CA LEU A 136 -4.24 -2.96 -12.22
C LEU A 136 -4.99 -1.65 -12.53
N CYS A 137 -6.13 -1.71 -13.21
CA CYS A 137 -6.99 -0.55 -13.46
C CYS A 137 -7.76 -0.11 -12.21
N ALA A 138 -8.22 -1.06 -11.38
CA ALA A 138 -9.03 -0.77 -10.21
C ALA A 138 -8.27 -0.06 -9.08
N LEU A 139 -6.97 -0.36 -8.90
CA LEU A 139 -6.16 0.25 -7.84
C LEU A 139 -6.06 1.79 -7.94
N PRO A 140 -5.62 2.37 -9.09
CA PRO A 140 -5.60 3.82 -9.24
C PRO A 140 -7.01 4.41 -9.21
N ALA A 141 -8.01 3.75 -9.81
CA ALA A 141 -9.40 4.21 -9.77
C ALA A 141 -9.91 4.35 -8.31
N PHE A 142 -9.63 3.37 -7.46
CA PHE A 142 -10.00 3.39 -6.04
C PHE A 142 -9.45 4.63 -5.32
N TRP A 143 -8.15 4.88 -5.50
CA TRP A 143 -7.50 6.02 -4.86
C TRP A 143 -7.89 7.36 -5.48
N SER A 144 -8.05 7.45 -6.81
CA SER A 144 -8.48 8.66 -7.49
C SER A 144 -9.90 9.07 -7.08
N GLY A 145 -10.81 8.11 -6.94
CA GLY A 145 -12.17 8.36 -6.47
C GLY A 145 -12.22 8.91 -5.06
N ILE A 146 -11.38 8.41 -4.15
CA ILE A 146 -11.37 8.89 -2.76
C ILE A 146 -10.62 10.22 -2.64
N LEU A 147 -9.42 10.31 -3.22
CA LEU A 147 -8.49 11.40 -2.91
C LEU A 147 -8.68 12.64 -3.79
N TYR A 148 -9.20 12.50 -5.02
CA TYR A 148 -9.32 13.61 -5.97
C TYR A 148 -10.79 14.07 -6.13
N CYS A 149 -11.57 13.95 -5.05
CA CYS A 149 -12.89 14.51 -4.86
C CYS A 149 -12.95 15.06 -3.43
N SER A 150 -13.10 16.38 -3.24
CA SER A 150 -13.02 17.01 -1.90
C SER A 150 -14.06 16.46 -0.93
N ASP A 151 -15.33 16.36 -1.36
CA ASP A 151 -16.42 15.82 -0.53
C ASP A 151 -16.17 14.35 -0.17
N CYS A 152 -15.59 13.57 -1.09
CA CYS A 152 -15.29 12.16 -0.91
C CYS A 152 -14.10 11.96 0.05
N LEU A 153 -13.09 12.84 -0.06
CA LEU A 153 -11.95 12.85 0.84
C LEU A 153 -12.36 13.23 2.27
N GLU A 154 -13.24 14.22 2.43
CA GLU A 154 -13.79 14.61 3.72
C GLU A 154 -14.67 13.50 4.33
N GLU A 155 -15.52 12.88 3.52
CA GLU A 155 -16.34 11.72 3.93
C GLU A 155 -15.44 10.57 4.40
N ALA A 156 -14.40 10.23 3.64
CA ALA A 156 -13.42 9.23 4.04
C ALA A 156 -12.67 9.63 5.33
N LEU A 157 -12.26 10.90 5.44
CA LEU A 157 -11.57 11.43 6.62
C LEU A 157 -12.43 11.28 7.88
N SER A 158 -13.73 11.61 7.79
CA SER A 158 -14.68 11.51 8.91
C SER A 158 -14.84 10.09 9.46
N ILE A 159 -14.59 9.07 8.63
CA ILE A 159 -14.66 7.67 9.01
C ILE A 159 -13.35 7.26 9.68
N VAL A 160 -12.21 7.53 9.03
CA VAL A 160 -10.90 7.04 9.49
C VAL A 160 -10.41 7.72 10.77
N THR A 161 -10.89 8.93 11.08
CA THR A 161 -10.57 9.62 12.35
C THR A 161 -11.12 8.90 13.58
N ASN A 162 -12.07 7.96 13.42
CA ASN A 162 -12.59 7.15 14.51
C ASN A 162 -11.70 5.94 14.87
N TRP A 163 -10.57 5.77 14.19
CA TRP A 163 -9.67 4.64 14.34
C TRP A 163 -8.37 5.07 15.01
N SER A 164 -7.96 4.34 16.04
CA SER A 164 -6.64 4.54 16.64
C SER A 164 -5.55 3.93 15.76
N TYR A 165 -4.30 4.34 15.98
CA TYR A 165 -3.14 3.70 15.35
C TYR A 165 -3.11 2.20 15.66
N GLU A 166 -3.42 1.84 16.91
CA GLU A 166 -3.44 0.47 17.39
C GLU A 166 -4.53 -0.36 16.69
N ASP A 167 -5.71 0.22 16.41
CA ASP A 167 -6.74 -0.42 15.59
C ASP A 167 -6.23 -0.69 14.16
N ILE A 168 -5.58 0.30 13.54
CA ILE A 168 -5.06 0.21 12.17
C ILE A 168 -3.97 -0.86 12.05
N ILE A 169 -3.04 -0.93 13.01
CA ILE A 169 -1.96 -1.93 13.01
C ILE A 169 -2.47 -3.34 13.29
N SER A 170 -3.44 -3.49 14.21
CA SER A 170 -4.11 -4.76 14.47
C SER A 170 -4.84 -5.26 13.22
N PHE A 171 -5.57 -4.37 12.55
CA PHE A 171 -6.26 -4.67 11.30
C PHE A 171 -5.27 -5.03 10.19
N ARG A 172 -4.18 -4.27 10.01
CA ARG A 172 -3.10 -4.57 9.05
C ARG A 172 -2.55 -5.98 9.22
N SER A 173 -2.23 -6.37 10.45
CA SER A 173 -1.66 -7.68 10.75
C SER A 173 -2.66 -8.79 10.40
N SER A 174 -3.92 -8.61 10.79
CA SER A 174 -5.00 -9.59 10.52
C SER A 174 -5.30 -9.72 9.02
N VAL A 175 -5.32 -8.61 8.28
CA VAL A 175 -5.62 -8.62 6.83
C VAL A 175 -4.59 -9.42 6.05
N CYS A 176 -3.30 -9.37 6.43
CA CYS A 176 -2.27 -10.16 5.76
C CYS A 176 -2.60 -11.66 5.76
N GLU A 177 -3.09 -12.17 6.89
CA GLU A 177 -3.40 -13.59 7.10
C GLU A 177 -4.74 -13.99 6.52
N ILE A 178 -5.81 -13.28 6.88
CA ILE A 178 -7.20 -13.70 6.62
C ILE A 178 -7.97 -12.77 5.67
N GLY A 179 -7.31 -11.78 5.08
CA GLY A 179 -7.90 -10.82 4.15
C GLY A 179 -9.01 -10.00 4.78
N LEU A 180 -10.06 -9.71 4.01
CA LEU A 180 -11.19 -8.88 4.43
C LEU A 180 -12.16 -9.57 5.42
N ASN A 181 -11.88 -10.82 5.81
CA ASN A 181 -12.51 -11.41 6.99
C ASN A 181 -12.00 -10.80 8.30
N ALA A 182 -10.84 -10.13 8.27
CA ALA A 182 -10.35 -9.32 9.37
C ALA A 182 -11.36 -8.24 9.76
N LYS A 183 -11.28 -7.79 11.00
CA LYS A 183 -12.13 -6.72 11.53
C LYS A 183 -11.30 -5.54 11.96
N LEU A 184 -11.83 -4.34 11.73
CA LEU A 184 -11.36 -3.13 12.38
C LEU A 184 -12.44 -2.74 13.38
N LYS A 185 -12.12 -2.86 14.66
CA LYS A 185 -13.09 -2.80 15.76
C LYS A 185 -14.20 -3.84 15.51
N ASP A 186 -15.46 -3.42 15.44
CA ASP A 186 -16.60 -4.32 15.24
C ASP A 186 -17.01 -4.52 13.76
N ILE A 187 -16.37 -3.79 12.83
CA ILE A 187 -16.74 -3.79 11.41
C ILE A 187 -15.83 -4.74 10.64
N SER A 188 -16.40 -5.62 9.82
CA SER A 188 -15.62 -6.50 8.95
C SER A 188 -14.95 -5.73 7.81
N GLY A 189 -13.80 -6.22 7.34
CA GLY A 189 -13.12 -5.66 6.18
C GLY A 189 -14.00 -5.64 4.93
N TRP A 190 -14.92 -6.61 4.78
CA TRP A 190 -15.91 -6.62 3.69
C TRP A 190 -16.89 -5.45 3.75
N GLU A 191 -17.40 -5.13 4.95
CA GLU A 191 -18.32 -4.00 5.15
C GLU A 191 -17.60 -2.66 4.94
N LEU A 192 -16.37 -2.54 5.47
CA LEU A 192 -15.52 -1.37 5.21
C LEU A 192 -15.22 -1.20 3.72
N ALA A 193 -14.86 -2.29 3.03
CA ALA A 193 -14.62 -2.27 1.60
C ALA A 193 -15.85 -1.74 0.86
N GLN A 194 -17.04 -2.27 1.15
CA GLN A 194 -18.28 -1.78 0.53
C GLN A 194 -18.51 -0.28 0.78
N GLN A 195 -18.22 0.22 1.98
CA GLN A 195 -18.35 1.64 2.30
C GLN A 195 -17.39 2.49 1.47
N PHE A 196 -16.10 2.16 1.44
CA PHE A 196 -15.11 2.96 0.70
C PHE A 196 -15.21 2.81 -0.82
N LEU A 197 -15.74 1.69 -1.33
CA LEU A 197 -16.07 1.56 -2.76
C LEU A 197 -17.17 2.53 -3.19
N LYS A 198 -18.19 2.76 -2.34
CA LYS A 198 -19.24 3.76 -2.62
C LYS A 198 -18.65 5.18 -2.68
N ILE A 199 -17.79 5.52 -1.71
CA ILE A 199 -17.09 6.82 -1.69
C ILE A 199 -16.23 7.00 -2.95
N SER A 200 -15.45 5.97 -3.30
CA SER A 200 -14.64 5.99 -4.51
C SER A 200 -15.48 6.14 -5.78
N THR A 201 -16.61 5.43 -5.87
CA THR A 201 -17.51 5.50 -7.04
C THR A 201 -18.04 6.91 -7.21
N LYS A 202 -18.58 7.51 -6.13
CA LYS A 202 -19.07 8.89 -6.10
C LYS A 202 -18.01 9.88 -6.58
N GLY A 203 -16.75 9.71 -6.16
CA GLY A 203 -15.68 10.61 -6.57
C GLY A 203 -15.28 10.48 -8.04
N LEU A 204 -15.25 9.26 -8.58
CA LEU A 204 -15.01 9.03 -10.01
C LEU A 204 -16.15 9.58 -10.88
N GLU A 205 -17.39 9.40 -10.46
CA GLU A 205 -18.56 9.98 -11.12
C GLU A 205 -18.49 11.52 -11.09
N SER A 206 -18.16 12.11 -9.93
CA SER A 206 -18.00 13.56 -9.76
C SER A 206 -16.90 14.15 -10.64
N ARG A 207 -15.79 13.43 -10.81
CA ARG A 207 -14.69 13.83 -11.70
C ARG A 207 -15.10 13.82 -13.17
N SER A 208 -16.06 12.96 -13.54
CA SER A 208 -16.65 12.91 -14.89
C SER A 208 -15.64 12.75 -16.03
N ASN A 209 -14.51 12.08 -15.77
CA ASN A 209 -13.57 11.73 -16.84
C ASN A 209 -14.15 10.58 -17.66
N LEU A 210 -14.30 10.81 -18.96
CA LEU A 210 -14.85 9.84 -19.90
C LEU A 210 -13.76 9.31 -20.82
N ASN A 211 -13.84 8.03 -21.16
CA ASN A 211 -13.03 7.46 -22.23
C ASN A 211 -13.55 7.90 -23.62
N THR A 212 -12.87 7.46 -24.69
CA THR A 212 -13.22 7.83 -26.08
C THR A 212 -14.60 7.38 -26.54
N VAL A 213 -15.24 6.45 -25.83
CA VAL A 213 -16.60 5.95 -26.13
C VAL A 213 -17.66 6.45 -25.14
N GLY A 214 -17.28 7.35 -24.22
CA GLY A 214 -18.21 8.01 -23.31
C GLY A 214 -18.46 7.29 -21.98
N GLU A 215 -17.70 6.24 -21.65
CA GLU A 215 -17.83 5.55 -20.37
C GLU A 215 -17.04 6.29 -19.27
N ASN A 216 -17.65 6.39 -18.08
CA ASN A 216 -17.02 7.01 -16.91
C ASN A 216 -15.96 6.10 -16.29
N GLU A 217 -14.87 6.70 -15.77
CA GLU A 217 -13.78 6.00 -15.08
C GLU A 217 -14.22 5.10 -13.90
N ALA A 218 -15.43 5.30 -13.35
CA ALA A 218 -16.06 4.44 -12.35
C ALA A 218 -16.19 2.97 -12.77
N ILE A 219 -16.21 2.65 -14.07
CA ILE A 219 -16.25 1.26 -14.58
C ILE A 219 -15.08 0.42 -14.06
N HIS A 220 -13.94 1.04 -13.72
CA HIS A 220 -12.78 0.33 -13.18
C HIS A 220 -13.00 -0.17 -11.75
N ILE A 221 -13.99 0.37 -11.02
CA ILE A 221 -14.34 -0.07 -9.66
C ILE A 221 -15.18 -1.35 -9.66
N ASP A 222 -15.84 -1.69 -10.76
CA ASP A 222 -16.71 -2.88 -10.86
C ASP A 222 -16.01 -4.18 -10.45
N TYR A 223 -14.72 -4.30 -10.75
CA TYR A 223 -13.90 -5.43 -10.31
C TYR A 223 -13.86 -5.58 -8.78
N LEU A 224 -13.75 -4.47 -8.05
CA LEU A 224 -13.73 -4.51 -6.58
C LEU A 224 -15.12 -4.78 -6.02
N TYR A 225 -16.18 -4.29 -6.65
CA TYR A 225 -17.55 -4.68 -6.29
C TYR A 225 -17.78 -6.18 -6.46
N GLU A 226 -17.24 -6.80 -7.52
CA GLU A 226 -17.31 -8.24 -7.73
C GLU A 226 -16.63 -9.01 -6.58
N ILE A 227 -15.42 -8.60 -6.19
CA ILE A 227 -14.68 -9.17 -5.05
C ILE A 227 -15.49 -9.06 -3.76
N VAL A 228 -16.03 -7.87 -3.45
CA VAL A 228 -16.78 -7.61 -2.23
C VAL A 228 -18.11 -8.36 -2.21
N HIS A 229 -18.82 -8.44 -3.34
CA HIS A 229 -20.09 -9.14 -3.45
C HIS A 229 -19.93 -10.65 -3.27
N LYS A 230 -18.90 -11.24 -3.89
CA LYS A 230 -18.57 -12.66 -3.75
C LYS A 230 -17.93 -12.99 -2.40
N ARG A 231 -17.43 -11.98 -1.68
CA ARG A 231 -16.56 -12.12 -0.50
C ARG A 231 -15.38 -13.05 -0.78
N GLU A 232 -14.78 -12.90 -1.96
CA GLU A 232 -13.69 -13.74 -2.44
C GLU A 232 -12.58 -12.86 -3.05
N SER A 233 -11.46 -12.73 -2.34
CA SER A 233 -10.25 -12.08 -2.87
C SER A 233 -9.58 -12.96 -3.92
N SER A 234 -8.66 -12.40 -4.73
CA SER A 234 -7.89 -13.20 -5.69
C SER A 234 -7.10 -14.31 -4.99
N ALA A 235 -6.49 -14.04 -3.83
CA ALA A 235 -5.84 -15.06 -3.02
C ALA A 235 -6.80 -16.18 -2.58
N THR A 236 -8.03 -15.85 -2.18
CA THR A 236 -9.04 -16.85 -1.79
C THR A 236 -9.46 -17.70 -2.98
N ARG A 237 -9.74 -17.08 -4.13
CA ARG A 237 -10.08 -17.77 -5.39
C ARG A 237 -8.97 -18.73 -5.81
N LEU A 238 -7.71 -18.26 -5.80
CA LEU A 238 -6.55 -19.07 -6.16
C LEU A 238 -6.35 -20.25 -5.21
N LYS A 239 -6.53 -20.05 -3.89
CA LYS A 239 -6.53 -21.14 -2.91
C LYS A 239 -7.62 -22.17 -3.22
N ASN A 240 -8.85 -21.74 -3.47
CA ASN A 240 -9.98 -22.62 -3.80
C ASN A 240 -9.73 -23.42 -5.09
N LEU A 241 -9.18 -22.77 -6.12
CA LEU A 241 -8.79 -23.44 -7.37
C LEU A 241 -7.69 -24.48 -7.13
N TYR A 242 -6.66 -24.13 -6.36
CA TYR A 242 -5.57 -25.04 -6.00
C TYR A 242 -6.05 -26.26 -5.22
N GLU A 243 -6.89 -26.07 -4.19
CA GLU A 243 -7.42 -27.17 -3.38
C GLU A 243 -8.46 -28.03 -4.12
N GLY A 244 -9.21 -27.42 -5.04
CA GLY A 244 -10.24 -28.07 -5.84
C GLY A 244 -9.78 -28.42 -7.26
N LYS A 245 -10.12 -27.57 -8.22
CA LYS A 245 -10.01 -27.83 -9.67
C LYS A 245 -8.61 -28.25 -10.12
N TRP A 246 -7.57 -27.67 -9.53
CA TRP A 246 -6.18 -27.98 -9.88
C TRP A 246 -5.64 -29.20 -9.14
N ASN A 247 -6.37 -29.76 -8.18
CA ASN A 247 -5.98 -30.91 -7.39
C ASN A 247 -4.53 -30.79 -6.84
N LYS A 248 -4.23 -29.63 -6.25
CA LYS A 248 -2.91 -29.25 -5.71
C LYS A 248 -1.77 -29.18 -6.74
N ASN A 249 -2.08 -29.07 -8.03
CA ASN A 249 -1.10 -28.78 -9.08
C ASN A 249 -0.97 -27.27 -9.31
N LEU A 250 0.00 -26.61 -8.68
CA LEU A 250 0.18 -25.15 -8.84
C LEU A 250 0.53 -24.75 -10.28
N LYS A 251 1.04 -25.64 -11.13
CA LYS A 251 1.39 -25.31 -12.52
C LYS A 251 0.20 -24.78 -13.32
N GLU A 252 -1.02 -25.14 -12.95
CA GLU A 252 -2.26 -24.64 -13.55
C GLU A 252 -2.45 -23.12 -13.38
N ILE A 253 -1.75 -22.48 -12.44
CA ILE A 253 -1.82 -21.01 -12.27
C ILE A 253 -1.34 -20.27 -13.52
N TYR A 254 -0.31 -20.79 -14.21
CA TYR A 254 0.26 -20.13 -15.37
C TYR A 254 -0.69 -20.13 -16.57
N SER A 255 -1.52 -21.17 -16.72
CA SER A 255 -2.54 -21.22 -17.77
C SER A 255 -3.83 -20.50 -17.36
N SER A 256 -4.16 -20.50 -16.07
CA SER A 256 -5.36 -19.84 -15.54
C SER A 256 -5.25 -18.31 -15.46
N GLU A 257 -4.06 -17.80 -15.13
CA GLU A 257 -3.85 -16.38 -14.79
C GLU A 257 -2.99 -15.62 -15.81
N SER A 258 -2.54 -16.26 -16.89
CA SER A 258 -1.90 -15.57 -18.01
C SER A 258 -2.92 -14.70 -18.76
N PHE A 259 -2.55 -13.47 -19.05
CA PHE A 259 -3.31 -12.49 -19.84
C PHE A 259 -2.48 -11.99 -21.02
#